data_AF-A0AAV5U349-F1
#
_entry.id   AF-A0AAV5U349-F1
#
_cell.length_a   1.000
_cell.length_b   1.000
_cell.length_c   1.000
_cell.angle_alpha   90.00
_cell.angle_beta   90.00
_cell.angle_gamma   90.00
#
_symmetry.space_group_name_H-M   'P 1'
#
loop_
_entity.id
_entity.type
_entity.pdbx_description
1 polymer ?
#
loop_
_entity_poly.entity_id
_entity_poly.type
_entity_poly.pdbx_seq_one_letter_code
_entity_poly.pdbx_strand_id
1 'polypeptide(L)'
;SGEDPRSYRRGHCLFDHSFYPDIAILRVRGQNFIVSSSYLALHSPFFYNLFYGSSSNGRFDLDVDPGPFGDLLDMIYPCLKKTNCCVVFSSSIMDRLNLALQLKLRLAVKILIMDNSQQLCVLRDFAKILHQNNAWESYSHLFDSDSIYPFDEMKRDMSDSLDPLYVCTSFPDSTTVLVRGMSILVSATALSLHSSVLGKMLYNKGQVVRGVKIDADPLSFVTFLQTTIGDFPLECRSKFLDDLVTLGAKHSYEYYLSMIKKKMTILSREEAIHCGKNLLEHYSRQPTLDTINMRYIARYLTINELEKVLSICSSLSRSVKEELRSYVDTANAINLFVKTCSGKTINFVLSKGVQTTLFEVKMKVEERERIPADQQRYIYHGKQLEDDAHRTLQSYNAGNGSTLHLLLKWPHRLPIHPSHLINSS
;
A
#
# COMPACT_ATOMS: atom_id res chain seq x y z
N SER A 1 19.24 -23.03 30.88
CA SER A 1 18.79 -24.39 31.25
C SER A 1 17.65 -24.27 32.22
N GLY A 2 16.44 -24.36 31.70
CA GLY A 2 15.19 -24.39 32.45
C GLY A 2 14.17 -24.92 31.46
N GLU A 3 13.95 -26.24 31.51
CA GLU A 3 13.05 -26.94 30.60
C GLU A 3 11.62 -26.40 30.78
N ASP A 4 11.01 -26.01 29.67
CA ASP A 4 9.61 -25.55 29.63
C ASP A 4 8.68 -26.75 29.92
N PRO A 5 7.80 -26.69 30.94
CA PRO A 5 6.88 -27.78 31.29
C PRO A 5 5.85 -28.16 30.20
N ARG A 6 5.88 -27.51 29.03
CA ARG A 6 4.94 -27.71 27.91
C ARG A 6 5.36 -28.79 26.90
N SER A 7 6.54 -29.39 27.07
CA SER A 7 7.06 -30.45 26.18
C SER A 7 6.25 -31.76 26.17
N TYR A 8 5.24 -31.90 27.05
CA TYR A 8 4.45 -33.12 27.19
C TYR A 8 3.09 -33.14 26.45
N ARG A 9 2.64 -32.06 25.81
CA ARG A 9 1.43 -32.10 24.95
C ARG A 9 1.84 -32.08 23.48
N ARG A 10 1.87 -33.27 22.86
CA ARG A 10 2.15 -33.51 21.43
C ARG A 10 1.14 -32.79 20.52
N GLY A 11 1.35 -31.51 20.23
CA GLY A 11 0.56 -30.70 19.30
C GLY A 11 1.27 -29.39 18.91
N HIS A 12 1.03 -28.92 17.68
CA HIS A 12 1.40 -27.60 17.19
C HIS A 12 0.60 -26.53 17.95
N CYS A 13 1.28 -25.81 18.83
CA CYS A 13 0.71 -24.71 19.61
C CYS A 13 1.14 -23.39 18.97
N LEU A 14 0.26 -22.80 18.14
CA LEU A 14 0.57 -21.62 17.33
C LEU A 14 0.53 -20.30 18.13
N PHE A 15 -0.02 -20.30 19.35
CA PHE A 15 -0.10 -19.13 20.22
C PHE A 15 -0.37 -19.57 21.67
N ASP A 16 -0.11 -18.69 22.66
CA ASP A 16 -0.55 -18.91 24.05
C ASP A 16 -2.04 -18.54 24.17
N HIS A 17 -2.88 -19.45 23.65
CA HIS A 17 -4.33 -19.28 23.70
C HIS A 17 -4.95 -19.70 25.03
N SER A 18 -4.16 -20.14 26.02
CA SER A 18 -4.61 -20.79 27.26
C SER A 18 -5.71 -20.06 28.03
N PHE A 19 -5.86 -18.77 27.80
CA PHE A 19 -6.76 -17.87 28.52
C PHE A 19 -8.03 -17.49 27.73
N TYR A 20 -8.15 -17.89 26.46
CA TYR A 20 -9.33 -17.59 25.65
C TYR A 20 -10.41 -18.68 25.82
N PRO A 21 -11.69 -18.32 25.83
CA PRO A 21 -12.78 -19.28 26.05
C PRO A 21 -13.10 -20.13 24.80
N ASP A 22 -12.58 -19.76 23.63
CA ASP A 22 -12.90 -20.35 22.32
C ASP A 22 -11.75 -21.23 21.77
N ILE A 23 -10.94 -21.82 22.64
CA ILE A 23 -9.88 -22.75 22.25
C ILE A 23 -10.49 -24.04 21.70
N ALA A 24 -10.03 -24.46 20.53
CA ALA A 24 -10.32 -25.76 19.96
C ALA A 24 -9.03 -26.51 19.59
N ILE A 25 -9.09 -27.84 19.67
CA ILE A 25 -8.04 -28.73 19.17
C ILE A 25 -8.52 -29.33 17.85
N LEU A 26 -7.88 -28.93 16.75
CA LEU A 26 -8.04 -29.52 15.43
C LEU A 26 -7.04 -30.65 15.27
N ARG A 27 -7.48 -31.85 14.88
CA ARG A 27 -6.58 -32.95 14.55
C ARG A 27 -6.45 -33.07 13.03
N VAL A 28 -5.26 -32.87 12.51
CA VAL A 28 -4.94 -32.93 11.09
C VAL A 28 -4.01 -34.10 10.85
N ARG A 29 -4.51 -35.17 10.23
CA ARG A 29 -3.75 -36.42 9.99
C ARG A 29 -2.92 -36.89 11.20
N GLY A 30 -3.52 -36.87 12.39
CA GLY A 30 -2.90 -37.31 13.64
C GLY A 30 -2.04 -36.25 14.36
N GLN A 31 -1.81 -35.09 13.76
CA GLN A 31 -1.18 -33.94 14.42
C GLN A 31 -2.23 -33.02 15.03
N ASN A 32 -2.02 -32.55 16.25
CA ASN A 32 -2.96 -31.63 16.91
C ASN A 32 -2.54 -30.19 16.65
N PHE A 33 -3.48 -29.34 16.27
CA PHE A 33 -3.34 -27.89 16.11
C PHE A 33 -4.26 -27.21 17.12
N ILE A 34 -3.69 -26.32 17.93
CA ILE A 34 -4.46 -25.51 18.90
C ILE A 34 -4.81 -24.18 18.23
N VAL A 35 -6.10 -23.89 18.14
CA VAL A 35 -6.64 -22.74 17.40
C VAL A 35 -7.76 -22.03 18.18
N SER A 36 -8.07 -20.80 17.78
CA SER A 36 -9.33 -20.13 18.15
C SER A 36 -10.43 -20.54 17.17
N SER A 37 -11.51 -21.16 17.68
CA SER A 37 -12.65 -21.59 16.86
C SER A 37 -13.42 -20.40 16.30
N SER A 38 -13.61 -19.33 17.09
CA SER A 38 -14.28 -18.11 16.65
C SER A 38 -13.48 -17.37 15.58
N TYR A 39 -12.16 -17.28 15.72
CA TYR A 39 -11.31 -16.63 14.72
C TYR A 39 -11.32 -17.39 13.38
N LEU A 40 -11.14 -18.72 13.40
CA LEU A 40 -11.21 -19.49 12.16
C LEU A 40 -12.60 -19.45 11.53
N ALA A 41 -13.66 -19.47 12.32
CA ALA A 41 -15.03 -19.35 11.84
C ALA A 41 -15.30 -17.99 11.17
N LEU A 42 -14.74 -16.90 11.69
CA LEU A 42 -14.82 -15.58 11.06
C LEU A 42 -14.13 -15.54 9.69
N HIS A 43 -13.02 -16.24 9.54
CA HIS A 43 -12.21 -16.22 8.33
C HIS A 43 -12.61 -17.27 7.29
N SER A 44 -13.45 -18.24 7.68
CA SER A 44 -13.85 -19.34 6.81
C SER A 44 -15.24 -19.89 7.16
N PRO A 45 -16.17 -19.91 6.19
CA PRO A 45 -17.46 -20.57 6.37
C PRO A 45 -17.31 -22.10 6.54
N PHE A 46 -16.22 -22.71 6.06
CA PHE A 46 -15.94 -24.11 6.32
C PHE A 46 -15.72 -24.36 7.81
N PHE A 47 -14.88 -23.54 8.46
CA PHE A 47 -14.62 -23.65 9.89
C PHE A 47 -15.81 -23.23 10.74
N TYR A 48 -16.60 -22.25 10.29
CA TYR A 48 -17.88 -21.92 10.96
C TYR A 48 -18.78 -23.15 11.06
N ASN A 49 -18.99 -23.85 9.94
CA ASN A 49 -19.82 -25.06 9.92
C ASN A 49 -19.20 -26.21 10.73
N LEU A 50 -17.87 -26.33 10.71
CA LEU A 50 -17.15 -27.36 11.47
C LEU A 50 -17.32 -27.19 12.99
N PHE A 51 -17.17 -25.95 13.49
CA PHE A 51 -17.20 -25.67 14.93
C PHE A 51 -18.61 -25.42 15.47
N TYR A 52 -19.45 -24.74 14.69
CA TYR A 52 -20.74 -24.21 15.16
C TYR A 52 -21.93 -24.67 14.32
N GLY A 53 -21.72 -25.50 13.30
CA GLY A 53 -22.81 -26.08 12.52
C GLY A 53 -23.60 -27.12 13.32
N SER A 54 -24.81 -27.42 12.85
CA SER A 54 -25.73 -28.38 13.48
C SER A 54 -25.16 -29.79 13.61
N SER A 55 -24.13 -30.13 12.83
CA SER A 55 -23.45 -31.43 12.81
C SER A 55 -22.17 -31.46 13.67
N SER A 56 -21.90 -30.41 14.45
CA SER A 56 -20.69 -30.33 15.28
C SER A 56 -20.77 -31.32 16.46
N ASN A 57 -19.86 -32.30 16.46
CA ASN A 57 -19.82 -33.36 17.48
C ASN A 57 -18.70 -33.15 18.53
N GLY A 58 -18.12 -31.95 18.60
CA GLY A 58 -17.01 -31.61 19.51
C GLY A 58 -15.67 -32.29 19.19
N ARG A 59 -15.59 -33.11 18.12
CA ARG A 59 -14.36 -33.64 17.55
C ARG A 59 -14.12 -33.00 16.19
N PHE A 60 -12.94 -32.41 16.01
CA PHE A 60 -12.60 -31.66 14.81
C PHE A 60 -11.40 -32.32 14.12
N ASP A 61 -11.67 -33.32 13.28
CA ASP A 61 -10.67 -34.03 12.50
C ASP A 61 -10.67 -33.52 11.04
N LEU A 62 -9.50 -33.23 10.48
CA LEU A 62 -9.30 -32.84 9.09
C LEU A 62 -8.36 -33.83 8.39
N ASP A 63 -8.79 -34.29 7.21
CA ASP A 63 -7.94 -35.06 6.31
C ASP A 63 -7.31 -34.15 5.24
N VAL A 64 -6.41 -33.29 5.70
CA VAL A 64 -5.59 -32.42 4.84
C VAL A 64 -4.12 -32.57 5.20
N ASP A 65 -3.22 -32.12 4.33
CA ASP A 65 -1.80 -32.13 4.64
C ASP A 65 -1.50 -31.12 5.77
N PRO A 66 -0.88 -31.56 6.90
CA PRO A 66 -0.59 -30.68 8.03
C PRO A 66 0.44 -29.60 7.70
N GLY A 67 1.33 -29.80 6.72
CA GLY A 67 2.35 -28.83 6.34
C GLY A 67 1.74 -27.54 5.75
N PRO A 68 1.09 -27.61 4.56
CA PRO A 68 0.39 -26.47 3.99
C PRO A 68 -0.67 -25.88 4.93
N PHE A 69 -1.32 -26.72 5.75
CA PHE A 69 -2.29 -26.22 6.74
C PHE A 69 -1.64 -25.32 7.79
N GLY A 70 -0.49 -25.72 8.34
CA GLY A 70 0.31 -24.90 9.25
C GLY A 70 0.72 -23.57 8.60
N ASP A 71 1.23 -23.61 7.37
CA ASP A 71 1.62 -22.40 6.61
C ASP A 71 0.45 -21.42 6.45
N LEU A 72 -0.77 -21.93 6.19
CA LEU A 72 -1.96 -21.10 6.05
C LEU A 72 -2.40 -20.47 7.39
N LEU A 73 -2.22 -21.18 8.51
CA LEU A 73 -2.49 -20.62 9.83
C LEU A 73 -1.50 -19.51 10.17
N ASP A 74 -0.21 -19.71 9.89
CA ASP A 74 0.84 -18.71 10.07
C ASP A 74 0.58 -17.43 9.24
N MET A 75 -0.07 -17.59 8.09
CA MET A 75 -0.43 -16.49 7.21
C MET A 75 -1.60 -15.65 7.72
N ILE A 76 -2.64 -16.27 8.27
CA ILE A 76 -3.87 -15.56 8.69
C ILE A 76 -3.82 -15.05 10.13
N TYR A 77 -2.93 -15.58 10.98
CA TYR A 77 -2.75 -15.10 12.34
C TYR A 77 -1.72 -13.95 12.39
N PRO A 78 -2.12 -12.73 12.80
CA PRO A 78 -1.29 -11.52 12.68
C PRO A 78 0.00 -11.55 13.53
N CYS A 79 0.09 -12.39 14.55
CA CYS A 79 1.16 -12.38 15.54
C CYS A 79 2.43 -13.18 15.18
N LEU A 80 2.53 -13.74 13.98
CA LEU A 80 3.46 -14.86 13.71
C LEU A 80 4.72 -14.52 12.91
N LYS A 81 5.05 -13.24 12.72
CA LYS A 81 6.42 -12.90 12.29
C LYS A 81 7.38 -13.09 13.46
N LYS A 82 7.91 -14.32 13.59
CA LYS A 82 8.99 -14.82 14.47
C LYS A 82 8.57 -15.71 15.64
N THR A 83 7.85 -16.79 15.38
CA THR A 83 8.03 -18.01 16.18
C THR A 83 8.80 -19.01 15.32
N ASN A 84 9.77 -19.70 15.93
CA ASN A 84 10.58 -20.74 15.31
C ASN A 84 9.75 -21.99 14.98
N CYS A 85 8.64 -21.84 14.27
CA CYS A 85 7.99 -22.93 13.57
C CYS A 85 8.71 -23.07 12.23
N CYS A 86 9.90 -23.68 12.30
CA CYS A 86 10.46 -24.38 11.15
C CYS A 86 9.54 -25.56 10.83
N VAL A 87 8.36 -25.32 10.27
CA VAL A 87 7.88 -26.26 9.27
C VAL A 87 8.77 -25.98 8.08
N VAL A 88 9.68 -26.92 7.81
CA VAL A 88 10.47 -26.92 6.58
C VAL A 88 9.54 -26.52 5.43
N PHE A 89 9.89 -25.47 4.68
CA PHE A 89 9.17 -25.05 3.48
C PHE A 89 9.17 -26.19 2.46
N SER A 90 8.32 -27.19 2.64
CA SER A 90 8.28 -28.39 1.80
C SER A 90 7.08 -28.40 0.86
N SER A 91 6.10 -27.53 1.07
CA SER A 91 4.90 -27.45 0.23
C SER A 91 5.00 -26.37 -0.84
N SER A 92 4.50 -26.69 -2.04
CA SER A 92 4.44 -25.74 -3.14
C SER A 92 3.47 -24.60 -2.81
N ILE A 93 3.73 -23.41 -3.35
CA ILE A 93 2.77 -22.30 -3.26
C ILE A 93 1.41 -22.65 -3.87
N MET A 94 1.40 -23.57 -4.83
CA MET A 94 0.18 -24.09 -5.45
C MET A 94 -0.61 -24.98 -4.49
N ASP A 95 0.06 -25.78 -3.67
CA ASP A 95 -0.58 -26.64 -2.67
C ASP A 95 -1.25 -25.79 -1.59
N ARG A 96 -0.58 -24.71 -1.16
CA ARG A 96 -1.15 -23.72 -0.24
C ARG A 96 -2.38 -23.05 -0.82
N LEU A 97 -2.34 -22.63 -2.09
CA LEU A 97 -3.50 -22.00 -2.75
C LEU A 97 -4.68 -22.96 -2.87
N ASN A 98 -4.44 -24.19 -3.32
CA ASN A 98 -5.49 -25.21 -3.41
C ASN A 98 -6.12 -25.51 -2.05
N LEU A 99 -5.31 -25.69 -1.00
CA LEU A 99 -5.82 -25.94 0.34
C LEU A 99 -6.58 -24.73 0.89
N ALA A 100 -6.11 -23.50 0.65
CA ALA A 100 -6.81 -22.28 1.05
C ALA A 100 -8.19 -22.16 0.42
N LEU A 101 -8.31 -22.52 -0.87
CA LEU A 101 -9.59 -22.55 -1.59
C LEU A 101 -10.52 -23.65 -1.04
N GLN A 102 -9.99 -24.87 -0.83
CA GLN A 102 -10.73 -25.99 -0.24
C GLN A 102 -11.29 -25.64 1.15
N LEU A 103 -10.48 -25.02 2.00
CA LEU A 103 -10.86 -24.58 3.34
C LEU A 103 -11.58 -23.21 3.34
N LYS A 104 -11.82 -22.62 2.17
CA LYS A 104 -12.48 -21.30 2.01
C LYS A 104 -11.85 -20.19 2.86
N LEU A 105 -10.53 -20.20 3.02
CA LEU A 105 -9.74 -19.22 3.76
C LEU A 105 -9.47 -17.98 2.89
N ARG A 106 -10.42 -17.05 2.85
CA ARG A 106 -10.39 -15.89 1.94
C ARG A 106 -9.13 -15.02 2.09
N LEU A 107 -8.77 -14.67 3.33
CA LEU A 107 -7.59 -13.84 3.61
C LEU A 107 -6.30 -14.49 3.11
N ALA A 108 -6.14 -15.80 3.29
CA ALA A 108 -4.95 -16.52 2.85
C ALA A 108 -4.82 -16.51 1.31
N VAL A 109 -5.94 -16.71 0.59
CA VAL A 109 -5.96 -16.63 -0.88
C VAL A 109 -5.52 -15.24 -1.35
N LYS A 110 -6.04 -14.17 -0.74
CA LYS A 110 -5.65 -12.80 -1.08
C LYS A 110 -4.16 -12.56 -0.83
N ILE A 111 -3.64 -12.92 0.34
CA ILE A 111 -2.21 -12.75 0.68
C ILE A 111 -1.31 -13.51 -0.31
N LEU A 112 -1.63 -14.78 -0.62
CA LEU A 112 -0.87 -15.59 -1.57
C LEU A 112 -0.76 -14.92 -2.95
N ILE A 113 -1.88 -14.44 -3.50
CA ILE A 113 -1.90 -13.76 -4.80
C ILE A 113 -1.11 -12.45 -4.75
N MET A 114 -1.36 -11.64 -3.72
CA MET A 114 -0.77 -10.30 -3.60
C MET A 114 0.74 -10.31 -3.36
N ASP A 115 1.27 -11.25 -2.57
CA ASP A 115 2.71 -11.36 -2.32
C ASP A 115 3.49 -11.88 -3.52
N ASN A 116 2.81 -12.48 -4.51
CA ASN A 116 3.41 -13.03 -5.72
C ASN A 116 3.01 -12.28 -6.99
N SER A 117 2.44 -11.08 -6.85
CA SER A 117 1.92 -10.29 -7.97
C SER A 117 2.98 -9.87 -9.02
N GLN A 118 4.26 -9.90 -8.66
CA GLN A 118 5.36 -9.57 -9.58
C GLN A 118 5.85 -10.77 -10.41
N GLN A 119 5.41 -11.99 -10.07
CA GLN A 119 5.86 -13.22 -10.73
C GLN A 119 4.82 -13.69 -11.75
N LEU A 120 4.94 -13.20 -13.00
CA LEU A 120 3.99 -13.49 -14.08
C LEU A 120 3.74 -14.99 -14.32
N CYS A 121 4.77 -15.84 -14.18
CA CYS A 121 4.60 -17.29 -14.31
C CYS A 121 3.69 -17.87 -13.22
N VAL A 122 3.91 -17.49 -11.96
CA VAL A 122 3.11 -17.92 -10.81
C VAL A 122 1.67 -17.43 -10.93
N LEU A 123 1.47 -16.18 -11.35
CA LEU A 123 0.11 -15.63 -11.54
C LEU A 123 -0.68 -16.39 -12.61
N ARG A 124 -0.05 -16.82 -13.71
CA ARG A 124 -0.74 -17.63 -14.73
C ARG A 124 -1.22 -18.96 -14.15
N ASP A 125 -0.42 -19.59 -13.29
CA ASP A 125 -0.78 -20.86 -12.67
C ASP A 125 -1.84 -20.67 -11.57
N PHE A 126 -1.78 -19.57 -10.81
CA PHE A 126 -2.86 -19.18 -9.90
C PHE A 126 -4.19 -18.98 -10.62
N ALA A 127 -4.20 -18.30 -11.77
CA ALA A 127 -5.40 -18.12 -12.57
C ALA A 127 -6.03 -19.47 -12.98
N LYS A 128 -5.20 -20.44 -13.41
CA LYS A 128 -5.67 -21.80 -13.73
C LYS A 128 -6.31 -22.49 -12.51
N ILE A 129 -5.67 -22.42 -11.35
CA ILE A 129 -6.19 -23.03 -10.10
C ILE A 129 -7.52 -22.38 -9.70
N LEU A 130 -7.63 -21.06 -9.81
CA LEU A 130 -8.86 -20.33 -9.51
C LEU A 130 -10.01 -20.73 -10.45
N HIS A 131 -9.74 -20.90 -11.74
CA HIS A 131 -10.73 -21.40 -12.69
C HIS A 131 -11.15 -22.85 -12.36
N GLN A 132 -10.20 -23.73 -12.05
CA GLN A 132 -10.49 -25.12 -11.67
C GLN A 132 -11.36 -25.23 -10.42
N ASN A 133 -11.26 -24.27 -9.50
CA ASN A 133 -12.03 -24.24 -8.25
C ASN A 133 -13.29 -23.35 -8.32
N ASN A 134 -13.68 -22.85 -9.51
CA ASN A 134 -14.79 -21.89 -9.68
C ASN A 134 -14.66 -20.64 -8.78
N ALA A 135 -13.43 -20.21 -8.51
CA ALA A 135 -13.12 -19.09 -7.62
C ALA A 135 -12.67 -17.84 -8.38
N TRP A 136 -12.49 -17.92 -9.71
CA TRP A 136 -11.98 -16.82 -10.53
C TRP A 136 -12.76 -15.52 -10.33
N GLU A 137 -14.09 -15.54 -10.43
CA GLU A 137 -14.92 -14.32 -10.27
C GLU A 137 -14.73 -13.63 -8.93
N SER A 138 -14.41 -14.38 -7.87
CA SER A 138 -14.19 -13.83 -6.53
C SER A 138 -12.83 -13.16 -6.37
N TYR A 139 -11.84 -13.46 -7.22
CA TYR A 139 -10.44 -13.04 -7.03
C TYR A 139 -9.78 -12.45 -8.29
N SER A 140 -10.47 -12.42 -9.44
CA SER A 140 -9.96 -11.92 -10.73
C SER A 140 -9.45 -10.48 -10.64
N HIS A 141 -10.11 -9.65 -9.85
CA HIS A 141 -9.73 -8.26 -9.56
C HIS A 141 -8.31 -8.10 -8.96
N LEU A 142 -7.70 -9.19 -8.46
CA LEU A 142 -6.32 -9.19 -7.94
C LEU A 142 -5.25 -9.41 -9.02
N PHE A 143 -5.64 -9.73 -10.27
CA PHE A 143 -4.72 -10.11 -11.35
C PHE A 143 -4.50 -9.02 -12.41
N ASP A 144 -5.35 -8.02 -12.50
CA ASP A 144 -5.24 -6.99 -13.53
C ASP A 144 -4.15 -5.97 -13.21
N SER A 145 -3.27 -5.74 -14.19
CA SER A 145 -2.28 -4.65 -14.18
C SER A 145 -2.53 -3.57 -15.25
N ASP A 146 -3.40 -3.84 -16.24
CA ASP A 146 -3.73 -2.93 -17.35
C ASP A 146 -5.23 -2.54 -17.42
N SER A 147 -6.09 -3.06 -16.52
CA SER A 147 -7.44 -2.50 -16.38
C SER A 147 -7.37 -1.29 -15.45
N ILE A 148 -7.42 -0.10 -16.07
CA ILE A 148 -8.11 1.03 -15.47
C ILE A 148 -9.43 0.46 -14.95
N TYR A 149 -9.64 0.48 -13.63
CA TYR A 149 -10.90 0.15 -12.98
C TYR A 149 -12.09 0.51 -13.89
N PRO A 150 -12.89 -0.43 -14.42
CA PRO A 150 -14.28 -0.14 -14.62
C PRO A 150 -14.86 -0.10 -13.21
N PHE A 151 -15.03 1.13 -12.74
CA PHE A 151 -15.66 1.54 -11.50
C PHE A 151 -17.14 1.08 -11.35
N ASP A 152 -17.56 -0.01 -12.02
CA ASP A 152 -18.98 -0.32 -12.26
C ASP A 152 -19.46 -1.75 -11.96
N GLU A 153 -18.63 -2.69 -11.50
CA GLU A 153 -19.13 -3.99 -10.98
C GLU A 153 -18.73 -4.22 -9.52
N MET A 154 -19.17 -3.29 -8.68
CA MET A 154 -19.96 -3.57 -7.49
C MET A 154 -20.24 -2.23 -6.82
N LYS A 155 -21.27 -1.53 -7.32
CA LYS A 155 -22.29 -1.03 -6.42
C LYS A 155 -22.91 -2.23 -5.66
N ARG A 156 -22.15 -2.86 -4.75
CA ARG A 156 -22.69 -2.88 -3.41
C ARG A 156 -22.55 -1.44 -2.97
N ASP A 157 -23.66 -0.83 -2.63
CA ASP A 157 -23.67 0.43 -1.90
C ASP A 157 -22.70 0.32 -0.70
N MET A 158 -21.43 0.66 -0.93
CA MET A 158 -20.48 1.08 0.10
C MET A 158 -20.70 2.57 0.40
N SER A 159 -21.79 3.15 -0.13
CA SER A 159 -22.55 4.18 0.56
C SER A 159 -23.47 3.50 1.59
N ASP A 160 -23.20 3.73 2.86
CA ASP A 160 -24.12 3.50 3.99
C ASP A 160 -24.32 2.08 4.55
N SER A 161 -23.72 1.02 4.01
CA SER A 161 -23.78 -0.29 4.69
C SER A 161 -22.74 -0.38 5.82
N LEU A 162 -23.12 0.17 6.98
CA LEU A 162 -22.52 0.02 8.31
C LEU A 162 -22.59 -1.44 8.82
N ASP A 163 -22.54 -2.45 7.96
CA ASP A 163 -22.64 -3.84 8.39
C ASP A 163 -21.28 -4.28 8.97
N PRO A 164 -21.16 -4.43 10.31
CA PRO A 164 -19.96 -4.99 10.90
C PRO A 164 -19.79 -6.44 10.41
N LEU A 165 -18.59 -6.98 10.58
CA LEU A 165 -18.35 -8.42 10.44
C LEU A 165 -19.53 -9.21 11.02
N TYR A 166 -19.98 -10.26 10.32
CA TYR A 166 -20.98 -11.19 10.83
C TYR A 166 -20.39 -12.01 11.99
N VAL A 167 -20.29 -11.37 13.16
CA VAL A 167 -19.95 -12.01 14.42
C VAL A 167 -21.20 -12.68 14.93
N CYS A 168 -21.12 -13.99 15.15
CA CYS A 168 -22.25 -14.76 15.66
C CYS A 168 -22.30 -14.67 17.19
N THR A 169 -23.50 -14.51 17.75
CA THR A 169 -23.73 -14.60 19.19
C THR A 169 -23.47 -16.01 19.74
N SER A 170 -23.36 -17.01 18.86
CA SER A 170 -22.97 -18.38 19.25
C SER A 170 -21.49 -18.48 19.64
N PHE A 171 -20.66 -17.48 19.32
CA PHE A 171 -19.25 -17.50 19.69
C PHE A 171 -19.09 -17.32 21.21
N PRO A 172 -18.30 -18.18 21.89
CA PRO A 172 -18.08 -18.10 23.34
C PRO A 172 -17.47 -16.77 23.81
N ASP A 173 -16.76 -16.09 22.92
CA ASP A 173 -16.06 -14.82 23.15
C ASP A 173 -16.80 -13.61 22.57
N SER A 174 -18.05 -13.77 22.14
CA SER A 174 -18.86 -12.66 21.63
C SER A 174 -19.17 -11.64 22.73
N THR A 175 -18.95 -10.36 22.42
CA THR A 175 -19.19 -9.25 23.35
C THR A 175 -19.57 -7.97 22.60
N THR A 176 -20.12 -7.00 23.32
CA THR A 176 -20.45 -5.68 22.77
C THR A 176 -19.41 -4.65 23.18
N VAL A 177 -19.00 -3.82 22.22
CA VAL A 177 -18.15 -2.65 22.44
C VAL A 177 -18.90 -1.38 22.07
N LEU A 178 -18.56 -0.27 22.74
CA LEU A 178 -19.16 1.04 22.54
C LEU A 178 -18.16 1.94 21.81
N VAL A 179 -18.43 2.25 20.54
CA VAL A 179 -17.61 3.16 19.72
C VAL A 179 -18.38 4.45 19.52
N ARG A 180 -17.99 5.52 20.22
CA ARG A 180 -18.69 6.83 20.23
C ARG A 180 -20.22 6.73 20.37
N GLY A 181 -20.70 5.82 21.23
CA GLY A 181 -22.12 5.60 21.49
C GLY A 181 -22.79 4.54 20.61
N MET A 182 -22.11 4.04 19.57
CA MET A 182 -22.58 2.90 18.77
C MET A 182 -22.20 1.58 19.44
N SER A 183 -23.18 0.71 19.66
CA SER A 183 -22.95 -0.64 20.18
C SER A 183 -22.69 -1.60 19.03
N ILE A 184 -21.51 -2.21 19.00
CA ILE A 184 -21.09 -3.14 17.95
C ILE A 184 -20.79 -4.50 18.58
N LEU A 185 -21.37 -5.58 18.02
CA LEU A 185 -21.07 -6.96 18.41
C LEU A 185 -19.73 -7.39 17.79
N VAL A 186 -18.82 -7.89 18.62
CA VAL A 186 -17.45 -8.27 18.22
C VAL A 186 -17.04 -9.61 18.83
N SER A 187 -16.08 -10.27 18.20
CA SER A 187 -15.33 -11.38 18.82
C SER A 187 -14.17 -10.80 19.60
N ALA A 188 -14.14 -11.03 20.92
CA ALA A 188 -13.08 -10.53 21.77
C ALA A 188 -11.72 -11.15 21.41
N THR A 189 -11.69 -12.45 21.09
CA THR A 189 -10.46 -13.15 20.69
C THR A 189 -9.92 -12.58 19.38
N ALA A 190 -10.77 -12.38 18.36
CA ALA A 190 -10.33 -11.82 17.08
C ALA A 190 -9.71 -10.42 17.24
N LEU A 191 -10.36 -9.54 18.00
CA LEU A 191 -9.83 -8.21 18.27
C LEU A 191 -8.51 -8.25 19.06
N SER A 192 -8.40 -9.16 20.03
CA SER A 192 -7.19 -9.31 20.86
C SER A 192 -5.99 -9.78 20.05
N LEU A 193 -6.22 -10.63 19.04
CA LEU A 193 -5.17 -11.09 18.13
C LEU A 193 -4.64 -9.95 17.25
N HIS A 194 -5.52 -9.06 16.78
CA HIS A 194 -5.13 -7.94 15.93
C HIS A 194 -4.66 -6.71 16.72
N SER A 195 -5.02 -6.60 18.00
CA SER A 195 -4.64 -5.49 18.87
C SER A 195 -4.35 -5.94 20.31
N SER A 196 -3.11 -5.69 20.73
CA SER A 196 -2.70 -5.87 22.13
C SER A 196 -3.39 -4.91 23.11
N VAL A 197 -3.81 -3.72 22.64
CA VAL A 197 -4.52 -2.73 23.45
C VAL A 197 -5.94 -3.22 23.70
N LEU A 198 -6.66 -3.59 22.65
CA LEU A 198 -8.01 -4.13 22.76
C LEU A 198 -8.01 -5.44 23.56
N GLY A 199 -7.00 -6.29 23.40
CA GLY A 199 -6.90 -7.52 24.20
C GLY A 199 -6.85 -7.27 25.70
N LYS A 200 -6.10 -6.25 26.16
CA LYS A 200 -6.08 -5.84 27.57
C LYS A 200 -7.39 -5.23 28.05
N MET A 201 -8.17 -4.63 27.16
CA MET A 201 -9.47 -4.02 27.49
C MET A 201 -10.61 -5.05 27.51
N LEU A 202 -10.56 -6.02 26.61
CA LEU A 202 -11.61 -7.03 26.39
C LEU A 202 -11.44 -8.24 27.30
N TYR A 203 -10.23 -8.51 27.80
CA TYR A 203 -9.97 -9.60 28.74
C TYR A 203 -9.48 -9.09 30.09
N ASN A 204 -10.16 -9.52 31.15
CA ASN A 204 -9.70 -9.35 32.52
C ASN A 204 -9.66 -10.71 33.21
N LYS A 205 -8.47 -11.18 33.60
CA LYS A 205 -8.25 -12.49 34.22
C LYS A 205 -8.89 -13.67 33.45
N GLY A 206 -8.84 -13.62 32.11
CA GLY A 206 -9.40 -14.65 31.22
C GLY A 206 -10.92 -14.55 30.99
N GLN A 207 -11.61 -13.58 31.58
CA GLN A 207 -13.03 -13.33 31.33
C GLN A 207 -13.23 -12.18 30.34
N VAL A 208 -14.22 -12.35 29.46
CA VAL A 208 -14.60 -11.34 28.46
C VAL A 208 -15.36 -10.21 29.14
N VAL A 209 -14.89 -8.97 28.92
CA VAL A 209 -15.49 -7.74 29.43
C VAL A 209 -16.51 -7.22 28.40
N ARG A 210 -17.67 -6.76 28.89
CA ARG A 210 -18.76 -6.18 28.07
C ARG A 210 -18.81 -4.67 28.19
N GLY A 211 -19.28 -4.01 27.13
CA GLY A 211 -19.50 -2.56 27.12
C GLY A 211 -18.21 -1.73 27.15
N VAL A 212 -17.09 -2.32 26.72
CA VAL A 212 -15.80 -1.63 26.62
C VAL A 212 -15.95 -0.43 25.69
N LYS A 213 -15.57 0.75 26.19
CA LYS A 213 -15.57 1.98 25.40
C LYS A 213 -14.29 2.06 24.57
N ILE A 214 -14.44 2.21 23.27
CA ILE A 214 -13.33 2.33 22.32
C ILE A 214 -13.34 3.75 21.77
N ASP A 215 -12.22 4.44 21.91
CA ASP A 215 -12.02 5.77 21.35
C ASP A 215 -11.44 5.66 19.94
N ALA A 216 -12.34 5.47 18.98
CA ALA A 216 -12.04 5.47 17.55
C ALA A 216 -13.23 6.07 16.79
N ASP A 217 -13.00 6.49 15.55
CA ASP A 217 -14.10 6.82 14.66
C ASP A 217 -14.91 5.54 14.31
N PRO A 218 -16.25 5.54 14.33
CA PRO A 218 -17.05 4.35 14.06
C PRO A 218 -16.79 3.72 12.69
N LEU A 219 -16.62 4.55 11.65
CA LEU A 219 -16.31 4.05 10.31
C LEU A 219 -14.93 3.40 10.30
N SER A 220 -13.94 4.06 10.91
CA SER A 220 -12.58 3.50 11.03
C SER A 220 -12.56 2.18 11.81
N PHE A 221 -13.37 2.05 12.85
CA PHE A 221 -13.49 0.80 13.62
C PHE A 221 -14.15 -0.31 12.81
N VAL A 222 -15.24 -0.03 12.09
CA VAL A 222 -15.89 -1.01 11.20
C VAL A 222 -14.94 -1.42 10.07
N THR A 223 -14.21 -0.48 9.48
CA THR A 223 -13.18 -0.77 8.49
C THR A 223 -12.08 -1.63 9.09
N PHE A 224 -11.62 -1.35 10.32
CA PHE A 224 -10.64 -2.20 11.02
C PHE A 224 -11.15 -3.63 11.18
N LEU A 225 -12.40 -3.82 11.61
CA LEU A 225 -13.04 -5.14 11.66
C LEU A 225 -13.00 -5.82 10.29
N GLN A 226 -13.42 -5.15 9.22
CA GLN A 226 -13.37 -5.71 7.86
C GLN A 226 -11.93 -6.10 7.45
N THR A 227 -10.92 -5.31 7.84
CA THR A 227 -9.52 -5.63 7.54
C THR A 227 -9.05 -6.91 8.22
N THR A 228 -9.60 -7.28 9.38
CA THR A 228 -9.18 -8.52 10.05
C THR A 228 -9.49 -9.74 9.20
N ILE A 229 -10.58 -9.75 8.42
CA ILE A 229 -10.93 -10.85 7.50
C ILE A 229 -10.35 -10.68 6.08
N GLY A 230 -9.55 -9.64 5.85
CA GLY A 230 -8.89 -9.38 4.58
C GLY A 230 -9.64 -8.45 3.63
N ASP A 231 -10.65 -7.73 4.11
CA ASP A 231 -11.31 -6.68 3.35
C ASP A 231 -10.67 -5.33 3.70
N PHE A 232 -9.57 -5.02 3.01
CA PHE A 232 -8.83 -3.78 3.21
C PHE A 232 -9.45 -2.63 2.40
N PRO A 233 -9.51 -1.42 2.99
CA PRO A 233 -10.04 -0.25 2.28
C PRO A 233 -9.17 0.08 1.08
N LEU A 234 -9.82 0.36 -0.05
CA LEU A 234 -9.15 0.75 -1.29
C LEU A 234 -8.53 2.15 -1.15
N GLU A 235 -9.26 3.07 -0.52
CA GLU A 235 -8.82 4.45 -0.30
C GLU A 235 -7.93 4.56 0.94
N CYS A 236 -6.75 5.17 0.74
CA CYS A 236 -5.89 5.55 1.85
C CYS A 236 -6.48 6.77 2.56
N ARG A 237 -6.98 6.61 3.79
CA ARG A 237 -7.49 7.72 4.62
C ARG A 237 -6.59 7.94 5.84
N SER A 238 -6.17 9.19 6.07
CA SER A 238 -5.29 9.54 7.21
C SER A 238 -5.94 9.20 8.56
N LYS A 239 -7.23 9.51 8.72
CA LYS A 239 -7.99 9.21 9.95
C LYS A 239 -8.03 7.72 10.29
N PHE A 240 -8.19 6.85 9.30
CA PHE A 240 -8.20 5.40 9.52
C PHE A 240 -6.83 4.91 10.00
N LEU A 241 -5.75 5.42 9.41
CA LEU A 241 -4.38 5.11 9.86
C LEU A 241 -4.12 5.62 11.29
N ASP A 242 -4.57 6.83 11.62
CA ASP A 242 -4.48 7.39 12.98
C ASP A 242 -5.23 6.50 14.00
N ASP A 243 -6.40 6.00 13.61
CA ASP A 243 -7.20 5.12 14.47
C ASP A 243 -6.59 3.72 14.60
N LEU A 244 -5.96 3.16 13.57
CA LEU A 244 -5.23 1.88 13.70
C LEU A 244 -4.10 1.97 14.74
N VAL A 245 -3.39 3.12 14.78
CA VAL A 245 -2.36 3.36 15.80
C VAL A 245 -2.99 3.48 17.18
N THR A 246 -4.07 4.26 17.32
CA THR A 246 -4.83 4.43 18.57
C THR A 246 -5.37 3.10 19.11
N LEU A 247 -5.88 2.27 18.21
CA LEU A 247 -6.37 0.93 18.50
C LEU A 247 -5.24 -0.05 18.81
N GLY A 248 -3.95 0.30 18.63
CA GLY A 248 -2.83 -0.61 18.84
C GLY A 248 -2.75 -1.76 17.82
N ALA A 249 -3.36 -1.59 16.64
CA ALA A 249 -3.44 -2.58 15.57
C ALA A 249 -2.19 -2.57 14.68
N LYS A 250 -1.01 -2.81 15.30
CA LYS A 250 0.30 -2.64 14.65
C LYS A 250 0.46 -3.45 13.37
N HIS A 251 0.08 -4.73 13.38
CA HIS A 251 0.26 -5.61 12.22
C HIS A 251 -0.64 -5.19 11.05
N SER A 252 -1.90 -4.86 11.31
CA SER A 252 -2.83 -4.35 10.30
C SER A 252 -2.34 -3.03 9.72
N TYR A 253 -1.82 -2.13 10.57
CA TYR A 253 -1.22 -0.87 10.15
C TYR A 253 -0.01 -1.07 9.23
N GLU A 254 0.96 -1.89 9.63
CA GLU A 254 2.17 -2.15 8.84
C GLU A 254 1.85 -2.83 7.50
N TYR A 255 0.95 -3.82 7.50
CA TYR A 255 0.51 -4.51 6.29
C TYR A 255 -0.20 -3.54 5.33
N TYR A 256 -1.14 -2.74 5.85
CA TYR A 256 -1.89 -1.80 5.05
C TYR A 256 -0.98 -0.69 4.46
N LEU A 257 -0.03 -0.16 5.24
CA LEU A 257 0.97 0.77 4.72
C LEU A 257 1.84 0.16 3.61
N SER A 258 2.26 -1.09 3.77
CA SER A 258 3.02 -1.82 2.75
C SER A 258 2.20 -1.95 1.46
N MET A 259 0.92 -2.30 1.57
CA MET A 259 0.01 -2.36 0.43
C MET A 259 -0.15 -1.02 -0.28
N ILE A 260 -0.41 0.07 0.46
CA ILE A 260 -0.57 1.39 -0.14
C ILE A 260 0.72 1.82 -0.86
N LYS A 261 1.89 1.63 -0.24
CA LYS A 261 3.18 1.97 -0.85
C LYS A 261 3.45 1.20 -2.14
N LYS A 262 3.12 -0.11 -2.17
CA LYS A 262 3.20 -0.92 -3.40
C LYS A 262 2.21 -0.40 -4.46
N LYS A 263 0.96 -0.09 -4.06
CA LYS A 263 -0.06 0.45 -4.99
C LYS A 263 0.38 1.78 -5.60
N MET A 264 0.95 2.69 -4.81
CA MET A 264 1.43 4.00 -5.30
C MET A 264 2.47 3.92 -6.43
N THR A 265 3.18 2.79 -6.59
CA THR A 265 4.12 2.60 -7.72
C THR A 265 3.45 2.24 -9.05
N ILE A 266 2.18 1.82 -9.01
CA ILE A 266 1.43 1.29 -10.16
C ILE A 266 0.23 2.19 -10.50
N LEU A 267 -0.33 2.88 -9.51
CA LEU A 267 -1.46 3.80 -9.66
C LEU A 267 -1.18 4.96 -10.62
N SER A 268 -2.25 5.56 -11.13
CA SER A 268 -2.15 6.81 -11.89
C SER A 268 -1.52 7.91 -11.04
N ARG A 269 -0.95 8.93 -11.71
CA ARG A 269 -0.30 10.05 -11.01
C ARG A 269 -1.25 10.75 -10.03
N GLU A 270 -2.52 10.90 -10.37
CA GLU A 270 -3.52 11.59 -9.54
C GLU A 270 -3.84 10.80 -8.27
N GLU A 271 -4.06 9.48 -8.40
CA GLU A 271 -4.32 8.59 -7.27
C GLU A 271 -3.10 8.45 -6.35
N ALA A 272 -1.89 8.37 -6.92
CA ALA A 272 -0.65 8.36 -6.14
C ALA A 272 -0.46 9.68 -5.36
N ILE A 273 -0.77 10.83 -5.98
CA ILE A 273 -0.76 12.12 -5.29
C ILE A 273 -1.78 12.13 -4.15
N HIS A 274 -3.00 11.64 -4.39
CA HIS A 274 -4.04 11.58 -3.36
C HIS A 274 -3.61 10.73 -2.16
N CYS A 275 -3.12 9.51 -2.40
CA CYS A 275 -2.60 8.64 -1.34
C CYS A 275 -1.41 9.28 -0.62
N GLY A 276 -0.50 9.91 -1.35
CA GLY A 276 0.68 10.56 -0.78
C GLY A 276 0.34 11.70 0.17
N LYS A 277 -0.69 12.50 -0.15
CA LYS A 277 -1.17 13.56 0.76
C LYS A 277 -1.69 12.97 2.07
N ASN A 278 -2.55 11.98 2.00
CA ASN A 278 -3.17 11.36 3.18
C ASN A 278 -2.12 10.66 4.06
N LEU A 279 -1.09 10.05 3.46
CA LEU A 279 0.04 9.48 4.20
C LEU A 279 0.90 10.54 4.88
N LEU A 280 1.23 11.64 4.21
CA LEU A 280 1.98 12.74 4.84
C LEU A 280 1.21 13.38 5.98
N GLU A 281 -0.10 13.57 5.78
CA GLU A 281 -1.00 14.09 6.80
C GLU A 281 -1.06 13.17 8.03
N HIS A 282 -1.11 11.85 7.82
CA HIS A 282 -1.02 10.87 8.90
C HIS A 282 0.34 10.93 9.62
N TYR A 283 1.44 10.90 8.88
CA TYR A 283 2.80 10.91 9.46
C TYR A 283 3.10 12.19 10.25
N SER A 284 2.53 13.33 9.85
CA SER A 284 2.72 14.60 10.57
C SER A 284 2.02 14.67 11.93
N ARG A 285 1.03 13.79 12.16
CA ARG A 285 0.30 13.67 13.44
C ARG A 285 0.90 12.65 14.39
N GLN A 286 1.83 11.83 13.92
CA GLN A 286 2.42 10.80 14.76
C GLN A 286 3.33 11.42 15.83
N PRO A 287 3.37 10.84 17.05
CA PRO A 287 4.21 11.36 18.13
C PRO A 287 5.70 11.29 17.79
N THR A 288 6.09 10.29 16.99
CA THR A 288 7.44 10.15 16.44
C THR A 288 7.40 10.34 14.93
N LEU A 289 8.10 11.36 14.43
CA LEU A 289 8.15 11.67 13.01
C LEU A 289 8.96 10.62 12.24
N ASP A 290 8.34 10.03 11.22
CA ASP A 290 8.99 9.11 10.29
C ASP A 290 9.50 9.89 9.07
N THR A 291 10.59 10.61 9.25
CA THR A 291 11.16 11.48 8.20
C THR A 291 11.56 10.69 6.95
N ILE A 292 11.96 9.43 7.11
CA ILE A 292 12.33 8.55 5.98
C ILE A 292 11.11 8.29 5.09
N ASN A 293 10.00 7.84 5.68
CA ASN A 293 8.78 7.59 4.91
C ASN A 293 8.17 8.90 4.38
N MET A 294 8.21 9.99 5.15
CA MET A 294 7.75 11.29 4.66
C MET A 294 8.52 11.74 3.42
N ARG A 295 9.86 11.61 3.41
CA ARG A 295 10.69 11.92 2.23
C ARG A 295 10.35 11.01 1.05
N TYR A 296 10.17 9.71 1.29
CA TYR A 296 9.77 8.76 0.24
C TYR A 296 8.45 9.18 -0.41
N ILE A 297 7.44 9.53 0.39
CA ILE A 297 6.12 9.93 -0.10
C ILE A 297 6.16 11.29 -0.81
N ALA A 298 6.96 12.23 -0.31
CA ALA A 298 7.10 13.56 -0.93
C ALA A 298 7.52 13.48 -2.40
N ARG A 299 8.28 12.45 -2.82
CA ARG A 299 8.69 12.24 -4.22
C ARG A 299 7.54 12.08 -5.21
N TYR A 300 6.35 11.71 -4.74
CA TYR A 300 5.16 11.53 -5.57
C TYR A 300 4.34 12.82 -5.71
N LEU A 301 4.66 13.86 -4.94
CA LEU A 301 3.91 15.12 -4.89
C LEU A 301 4.55 16.21 -5.75
N THR A 302 3.72 17.15 -6.19
CA THR A 302 4.20 18.44 -6.70
C THR A 302 4.39 19.42 -5.54
N ILE A 303 5.15 20.49 -5.75
CA ILE A 303 5.35 21.52 -4.72
C ILE A 303 4.02 22.12 -4.25
N ASN A 304 3.07 22.37 -5.16
CA ASN A 304 1.75 22.90 -4.83
C ASN A 304 0.95 21.94 -3.94
N GLU A 305 1.02 20.63 -4.23
CA GLU A 305 0.32 19.63 -3.43
C GLU A 305 0.98 19.42 -2.06
N LEU A 306 2.32 19.51 -2.00
CA LEU A 306 3.04 19.50 -0.73
C LEU A 306 2.64 20.69 0.14
N GLU A 307 2.60 21.91 -0.41
CA GLU A 307 2.22 23.11 0.37
C GLU A 307 0.80 23.01 0.93
N LYS A 308 -0.16 22.42 0.21
CA LYS A 308 -1.51 22.17 0.72
C LYS A 308 -1.51 21.25 1.95
N VAL A 309 -0.63 20.25 1.99
CA VAL A 309 -0.52 19.36 3.16
C VAL A 309 0.23 20.07 4.29
N LEU A 310 1.32 20.79 3.98
CA LEU A 310 2.13 21.50 4.98
C LEU A 310 1.39 22.67 5.65
N SER A 311 0.37 23.23 5.00
CA SER A 311 -0.51 24.25 5.59
C SER A 311 -1.43 23.67 6.67
N ILE A 312 -1.89 22.43 6.49
CA ILE A 312 -2.71 21.69 7.46
C ILE A 312 -1.84 21.16 8.62
N CYS A 313 -0.59 20.78 8.31
CA CYS A 313 0.34 20.19 9.28
C CYS A 313 1.07 21.28 10.11
N SER A 314 0.36 21.88 11.06
CA SER A 314 0.93 22.90 11.97
C SER A 314 1.96 22.33 12.96
N SER A 315 1.90 21.03 13.24
CA SER A 315 2.83 20.30 14.13
C SER A 315 4.26 20.19 13.61
N LEU A 316 4.47 20.29 12.30
CA LEU A 316 5.79 20.12 11.69
C LEU A 316 6.66 21.36 11.90
N SER A 317 7.91 21.15 12.34
CA SER A 317 8.88 22.24 12.48
C SER A 317 9.27 22.84 11.13
N ARG A 318 9.69 24.11 11.13
CA ARG A 318 10.12 24.81 9.92
C ARG A 318 11.24 24.06 9.17
N SER A 319 12.20 23.51 9.90
CA SER A 319 13.31 22.73 9.34
C SER A 319 12.83 21.48 8.59
N VAL A 320 11.84 20.76 9.13
CA VAL A 320 11.28 19.58 8.44
C VAL A 320 10.50 19.98 7.18
N LYS A 321 9.75 21.09 7.24
CA LYS A 321 9.04 21.62 6.06
C LYS A 321 10.01 21.99 4.93
N GLU A 322 11.09 22.71 5.27
CA GLU A 322 12.14 23.10 4.31
C GLU A 322 12.86 21.87 3.73
N GLU A 323 13.13 20.86 4.55
CA GLU A 323 13.70 19.60 4.07
C GLU A 323 12.78 18.89 3.07
N LEU A 324 11.49 18.72 3.37
CA LEU A 324 10.55 18.08 2.45
C LEU A 324 10.42 18.82 1.12
N ARG A 325 10.45 20.16 1.14
CA ARG A 325 10.47 20.99 -0.09
C ARG A 325 11.69 20.68 -0.95
N SER A 326 12.88 20.66 -0.33
CA SER A 326 14.12 20.32 -1.04
C SER A 326 14.06 18.94 -1.67
N TYR A 327 13.43 17.96 -1.02
CA TYR A 327 13.26 16.61 -1.58
C TYR A 327 12.31 16.58 -2.77
N VAL A 328 11.20 17.33 -2.75
CA VAL A 328 10.31 17.47 -3.90
C VAL A 328 11.03 18.10 -5.09
N ASP A 329 11.79 19.17 -4.85
CA ASP A 329 12.55 19.87 -5.89
C ASP A 329 13.61 18.99 -6.53
N THR A 330 14.28 18.14 -5.72
CA THR A 330 15.32 17.23 -6.19
C THR A 330 14.73 15.99 -6.87
N ALA A 331 13.63 15.44 -6.35
CA ALA A 331 13.00 14.24 -6.90
C ALA A 331 12.27 14.50 -8.22
N ASN A 332 11.73 15.71 -8.40
CA ASN A 332 11.16 16.18 -9.66
C ASN A 332 12.20 16.84 -10.57
N ALA A 333 13.48 16.79 -10.22
CA ALA A 333 14.53 17.35 -11.05
C ALA A 333 14.81 16.46 -12.27
N ILE A 334 14.81 17.07 -13.45
CA ILE A 334 15.30 16.43 -14.69
C ILE A 334 16.74 16.90 -14.91
N ASN A 335 17.66 15.95 -15.07
CA ASN A 335 18.99 16.21 -15.60
C ASN A 335 18.91 16.23 -17.13
N LEU A 336 19.30 17.34 -17.73
CA LEU A 336 19.29 17.53 -19.17
C LEU A 336 20.65 18.01 -19.64
N PHE A 337 21.16 17.38 -20.69
CA PHE A 337 22.44 17.72 -21.27
C PHE A 337 22.24 18.57 -22.51
N VAL A 338 22.97 19.67 -22.64
CA VAL A 338 23.01 20.49 -23.85
C VAL A 338 24.39 20.36 -24.47
N LYS A 339 24.46 19.83 -25.68
CA LYS A 339 25.70 19.72 -26.46
C LYS A 339 25.77 20.87 -27.46
N THR A 340 26.78 21.72 -27.34
CA THR A 340 27.02 22.85 -28.25
C THR A 340 27.67 22.39 -29.55
N CYS A 341 27.65 23.23 -30.58
CA CYS A 341 28.38 23.00 -31.84
C CYS A 341 29.89 22.78 -31.66
N SER A 342 30.48 23.33 -30.59
CA SER A 342 31.90 23.14 -30.24
C SER A 342 32.20 21.79 -29.58
N GLY A 343 31.17 20.97 -29.35
CA GLY A 343 31.30 19.65 -28.72
C GLY A 343 31.28 19.69 -27.19
N LYS A 344 31.17 20.87 -26.57
CA LYS A 344 31.02 21.03 -25.11
C LYS A 344 29.63 20.54 -24.68
N THR A 345 29.58 19.70 -23.66
CA THR A 345 28.33 19.24 -23.04
C THR A 345 28.13 19.96 -21.71
N ILE A 346 26.96 20.57 -21.53
CA ILE A 346 26.59 21.32 -20.33
C ILE A 346 25.43 20.59 -19.66
N ASN A 347 25.54 20.33 -18.37
CA ASN A 347 24.49 19.66 -17.59
C ASN A 347 23.58 20.69 -16.89
N PHE A 348 22.27 20.54 -17.06
CA PHE A 348 21.24 21.34 -16.42
C PHE A 348 20.35 20.48 -15.54
N VAL A 349 20.17 20.93 -14.30
CA VAL A 349 19.17 20.40 -13.38
C VAL A 349 17.95 21.32 -13.44
N LEU A 350 16.81 20.79 -13.84
CA LEU A 350 15.56 21.53 -14.02
C LEU A 350 14.54 21.05 -13.00
N SER A 351 14.11 21.91 -12.09
CA SER A 351 13.27 21.59 -10.92
C SER A 351 11.81 21.23 -11.24
N LYS A 352 11.42 21.21 -12.53
CA LYS A 352 10.05 20.94 -12.96
C LYS A 352 9.99 19.74 -13.90
N GLY A 353 9.89 18.53 -13.37
CA GLY A 353 9.59 17.33 -14.18
C GLY A 353 8.37 17.52 -15.10
N VAL A 354 8.27 16.78 -16.21
CA VAL A 354 7.12 16.65 -17.17
C VAL A 354 6.64 17.94 -17.87
N GLN A 355 6.71 19.09 -17.22
CA GLN A 355 6.16 20.38 -17.65
C GLN A 355 7.23 21.41 -18.02
N THR A 356 8.52 21.02 -18.03
CA THR A 356 9.59 21.90 -18.51
C THR A 356 9.37 22.22 -19.99
N THR A 357 9.29 23.51 -20.33
CA THR A 357 9.18 24.00 -21.71
C THR A 357 10.56 24.28 -22.31
N LEU A 358 10.65 24.39 -23.63
CA LEU A 358 11.90 24.77 -24.31
C LEU A 358 12.39 26.15 -23.87
N PHE A 359 11.47 27.05 -23.53
CA PHE A 359 11.77 28.39 -23.05
C PHE A 359 12.58 28.39 -21.74
N GLU A 360 12.23 27.53 -20.78
CA GLU A 360 12.98 27.43 -19.51
C GLU A 360 14.42 26.96 -19.74
N VAL A 361 14.64 26.03 -20.69
CA VAL A 361 15.99 25.59 -21.09
C VAL A 361 16.78 26.74 -21.70
N LYS A 362 16.13 27.53 -22.56
CA LYS A 362 16.74 28.69 -23.22
C LYS A 362 17.26 29.72 -22.24
N MET A 363 16.42 30.08 -21.27
CA MET A 363 16.78 31.02 -20.22
C MET A 363 17.97 30.52 -19.39
N LYS A 364 17.97 29.23 -18.99
CA LYS A 364 19.10 28.66 -18.24
C LYS A 364 20.41 28.65 -19.03
N VAL A 365 20.35 28.41 -20.33
CA VAL A 365 21.53 28.46 -21.20
C VAL A 365 22.01 29.90 -21.41
N GLU A 366 21.09 30.86 -21.51
CA GLU A 366 21.44 32.29 -21.58
C GLU A 366 22.15 32.76 -20.30
N GLU A 367 21.64 32.39 -19.14
CA GLU A 367 22.26 32.71 -17.85
C GLU A 367 23.69 32.14 -17.73
N ARG A 368 23.90 30.90 -18.18
CA ARG A 368 25.20 30.20 -18.00
C ARG A 368 26.21 30.46 -19.10
N GLU A 369 25.78 30.41 -20.36
CA GLU A 369 26.68 30.53 -21.52
C GLU A 369 26.63 31.92 -22.15
N ARG A 370 25.76 32.83 -21.66
CA ARG A 370 25.58 34.19 -22.18
C ARG A 370 25.16 34.23 -23.66
N ILE A 371 24.44 33.20 -24.10
CA ILE A 371 23.88 33.11 -25.45
C ILE A 371 22.42 33.58 -25.41
N PRO A 372 22.03 34.66 -26.10
CA PRO A 372 20.64 35.16 -26.10
C PRO A 372 19.61 34.09 -26.51
N ALA A 373 18.49 33.96 -25.78
CA ALA A 373 17.48 32.92 -26.00
C ALA A 373 16.89 32.88 -27.42
N ASP A 374 16.79 34.02 -28.09
CA ASP A 374 16.33 34.17 -29.48
C ASP A 374 17.30 33.57 -30.50
N GLN A 375 18.60 33.61 -30.19
CA GLN A 375 19.67 33.04 -30.99
C GLN A 375 19.85 31.54 -30.76
N GLN A 376 19.19 30.96 -29.76
CA GLN A 376 19.28 29.54 -29.46
C GLN A 376 18.30 28.72 -30.31
N ARG A 377 18.80 27.66 -30.95
CA ARG A 377 18.02 26.63 -31.65
C ARG A 377 18.37 25.26 -31.10
N TYR A 378 17.37 24.48 -30.69
CA TYR A 378 17.59 23.15 -30.13
C TYR A 378 17.10 22.04 -31.07
N ILE A 379 17.87 20.96 -31.12
CA ILE A 379 17.55 19.75 -31.89
C ILE A 379 17.60 18.53 -30.96
N TYR A 380 16.60 17.65 -31.08
CA TYR A 380 16.54 16.36 -30.40
C TYR A 380 16.07 15.27 -31.36
N HIS A 381 16.77 14.13 -31.40
CA HIS A 381 16.52 13.04 -32.37
C HIS A 381 16.28 13.51 -33.82
N GLY A 382 17.09 14.48 -34.28
CA GLY A 382 16.98 15.03 -35.64
C GLY A 382 15.78 15.95 -35.89
N LYS A 383 14.94 16.22 -34.89
CA LYS A 383 13.83 17.18 -34.96
C LYS A 383 14.19 18.47 -34.24
N GLN A 384 13.91 19.60 -34.89
CA GLN A 384 14.02 20.90 -34.24
C GLN A 384 12.89 21.06 -33.23
N LEU A 385 13.23 21.50 -32.02
CA LEU A 385 12.25 21.86 -31.00
C LEU A 385 11.68 23.24 -31.30
N GLU A 386 10.36 23.40 -31.17
CA GLU A 386 9.65 24.65 -31.47
C GLU A 386 9.49 25.50 -30.21
N ASP A 387 9.52 26.83 -30.38
CA ASP A 387 9.30 27.82 -29.31
C ASP A 387 7.80 28.02 -29.03
N ASP A 388 7.05 26.92 -28.87
CA ASP A 388 5.63 26.95 -28.52
C ASP A 388 5.46 26.88 -27.00
N ALA A 389 4.76 27.86 -26.42
CA ALA A 389 4.50 27.95 -24.98
C ALA A 389 3.71 26.76 -24.43
N HIS A 390 2.98 26.03 -25.30
CA HIS A 390 2.16 24.88 -24.92
C HIS A 390 2.86 23.52 -25.11
N ARG A 391 4.08 23.47 -25.68
CA ARG A 391 4.83 22.22 -25.88
C ARG A 391 5.93 22.05 -24.84
N THR A 392 5.88 20.91 -24.16
CA THR A 392 6.87 20.53 -23.14
C THR A 392 7.96 19.66 -23.76
N LEU A 393 9.10 19.52 -23.10
CA LEU A 393 10.15 18.60 -23.56
C LEU A 393 9.64 17.15 -23.68
N GLN A 394 8.66 16.77 -22.86
CA GLN A 394 8.05 15.44 -22.92
C GLN A 394 7.25 15.19 -24.20
N SER A 395 6.64 16.22 -24.82
CA SER A 395 5.98 16.04 -26.13
C SER A 395 6.96 15.64 -27.23
N TYR A 396 8.26 15.88 -27.00
CA TYR A 396 9.35 15.47 -27.88
C TYR A 396 10.08 14.20 -27.39
N ASN A 397 9.53 13.50 -26.39
CA ASN A 397 10.18 12.37 -25.69
C ASN A 397 11.58 12.72 -25.12
N ALA A 398 11.82 14.00 -24.81
CA ALA A 398 13.01 14.42 -24.07
C ALA A 398 12.71 14.39 -22.57
N GLY A 399 13.48 13.62 -21.82
CA GLY A 399 13.29 13.37 -20.40
C GLY A 399 14.61 13.40 -19.61
N ASN A 400 14.61 12.76 -18.45
CA ASN A 400 15.80 12.68 -17.61
C ASN A 400 16.94 11.95 -18.31
N GLY A 401 18.12 12.58 -18.35
CA GLY A 401 19.30 12.09 -19.04
C GLY A 401 19.34 12.39 -20.55
N SER A 402 18.33 13.04 -21.12
CA SER A 402 18.32 13.37 -22.54
C SER A 402 19.39 14.42 -22.89
N THR A 403 19.93 14.32 -24.11
CA THR A 403 20.89 15.29 -24.66
C THR A 403 20.26 16.07 -25.81
N LEU A 404 20.13 17.38 -25.64
CA LEU A 404 19.72 18.33 -26.69
C LEU A 404 20.95 18.91 -27.39
N HIS A 405 20.87 19.09 -28.70
CA HIS A 405 21.92 19.76 -29.48
C HIS A 405 21.56 21.24 -29.65
N LEU A 406 22.44 22.13 -29.20
CA LEU A 406 22.30 23.58 -29.35
C LEU A 406 23.03 24.06 -30.61
N LEU A 407 22.29 24.69 -31.50
CA LEU A 407 22.76 25.45 -32.65
C LEU A 407 22.50 26.94 -32.45
N LEU A 408 23.39 27.78 -32.97
CA LEU A 408 23.22 29.24 -32.97
C LEU A 408 22.54 29.69 -34.26
N LYS A 409 21.52 30.55 -34.14
CA LYS A 409 20.96 31.31 -35.26
C LYS A 409 21.85 32.55 -35.45
N TRP A 410 22.42 32.71 -36.62
CA TRP A 410 23.11 33.96 -36.98
C TRP A 410 22.06 35.03 -37.28
N PRO A 411 22.23 36.29 -36.83
CA PRO A 411 21.35 37.37 -37.23
C PRO A 411 21.37 37.50 -38.76
N HIS A 412 20.19 37.62 -39.37
CA HIS A 412 20.07 37.95 -40.78
C HIS A 412 20.96 39.16 -41.09
N ARG A 413 21.83 39.04 -42.09
CA ARG A 413 22.58 40.19 -42.63
C ARG A 413 21.56 41.29 -42.92
N LEU A 414 21.73 42.45 -42.27
CA LEU A 414 20.99 43.65 -42.63
C LEU A 414 21.18 43.92 -44.13
N PRO A 415 20.14 44.30 -44.89
CA PRO A 415 20.30 44.70 -46.27
C PRO A 415 21.20 45.94 -46.31
N ILE A 416 22.32 45.85 -47.04
CA ILE A 416 23.19 46.99 -47.32
C ILE A 416 22.39 47.94 -48.22
N HIS A 417 21.93 49.06 -47.68
CA HIS A 417 21.42 50.17 -48.48
C HIS A 417 22.61 50.94 -49.07
N PRO A 418 22.72 51.07 -50.41
CA PRO A 418 23.79 51.84 -51.03
C PRO A 418 23.38 53.30 -51.12
N SER A 419 23.70 54.08 -50.09
CA SER A 419 23.69 55.53 -50.19
C SER A 419 24.56 56.09 -49.09
N HIS A 420 25.85 56.31 -49.40
CA HIS A 420 26.72 57.39 -48.91
C HIS A 420 28.15 57.12 -49.40
N LEU A 421 28.37 57.26 -50.71
CA LEU A 421 29.65 57.76 -51.21
C LEU A 421 29.42 59.23 -51.56
N ILE A 422 29.58 60.08 -50.55
CA ILE A 422 29.71 61.53 -50.73
C ILE A 422 31.21 61.83 -50.72
N ASN A 423 31.60 62.55 -51.77
CA ASN A 423 32.90 63.16 -52.05
C ASN A 423 33.68 63.69 -50.83
N SER A 424 34.98 63.45 -50.85
CA SER A 424 36.03 64.39 -50.41
C SER A 424 37.16 64.24 -51.42
N SER A 425 37.20 65.12 -52.43
CA SER A 425 38.05 66.32 -52.51
C SER A 425 39.49 65.98 -52.86
#